data_AF-A0A4R5ALV3-F1
#
_entry.id   AF-A0A4R5ALV3-F1
#
_cell.length_a   1.000
_cell.length_b   1.000
_cell.length_c   1.000
_cell.angle_alpha   90.00
_cell.angle_beta   90.00
_cell.angle_gamma   90.00
#
_symmetry.space_group_name_H-M   'P 1'
#
loop_
_entity.id
_entity.type
_entity.pdbx_description
1 polymer ?
#
loop_
_entity_poly.entity_id
_entity_poly.type
_entity_poly.pdbx_seq_one_letter_code
_entity_poly.pdbx_strand_id
1 'polypeptide(L)' 'MGTDPWTGPEWDDPALTRLARRLRDAHRAVAPLPPETRQRLIRHLLAITDLAKRDADLAARRLDAFLADFQDAPDVR' A
#
# COMPACT_ATOMS: atom_id res chain seq x y z
N MET A 1 36.63 -6.17 -24.52
CA MET A 1 35.23 -6.21 -24.06
C MET A 1 35.26 -6.12 -22.55
N GLY A 2 34.94 -4.96 -21.97
CA GLY A 2 34.84 -4.79 -20.53
C GLY A 2 33.42 -5.07 -20.09
N THR A 3 33.22 -6.14 -19.32
CA THR A 3 31.97 -6.36 -18.58
C THR A 3 32.07 -5.55 -17.30
N ASP A 4 31.68 -4.28 -17.37
CA ASP A 4 31.44 -3.51 -16.15
C ASP A 4 30.22 -4.13 -15.45
N PRO A 5 30.36 -4.72 -14.25
CA PRO A 5 29.21 -5.18 -13.49
C PRO A 5 28.49 -3.92 -13.02
N TRP A 6 27.43 -3.54 -13.74
CA TRP A 6 26.58 -2.41 -13.38
C TRP A 6 26.23 -2.45 -11.88
N THR A 7 26.89 -1.61 -11.08
CA THR A 7 26.56 -1.31 -9.68
C THR A 7 25.53 -0.17 -9.68
N GLY A 8 24.37 -0.42 -10.29
CA GLY A 8 23.23 0.49 -10.14
C GLY A 8 22.82 0.60 -8.66
N PRO A 9 22.15 1.69 -8.26
CA PRO A 9 21.70 1.84 -6.87
C PRO A 9 20.85 0.64 -6.44
N GLU A 10 21.00 0.21 -5.19
CA GLU A 10 20.20 -0.87 -4.62
C GLU A 10 18.75 -0.38 -4.47
N TRP A 11 17.93 -0.53 -5.53
CA TRP A 11 16.52 -0.11 -5.55
C TRP A 11 15.60 -0.99 -4.68
N ASP A 12 16.12 -2.07 -4.07
CA ASP A 12 15.33 -2.91 -3.18
C ASP A 12 15.34 -2.33 -1.76
N ASP A 13 14.51 -1.31 -1.54
CA ASP A 13 14.22 -0.86 -0.19
C ASP A 13 13.18 -1.84 0.40
N PRO A 14 13.58 -2.71 1.36
CA PRO A 14 12.71 -3.79 1.83
C PRO A 14 11.46 -3.25 2.53
N ALA A 15 11.51 -2.01 3.05
CA ALA A 15 10.34 -1.36 3.63
C ALA A 15 9.32 -0.98 2.54
N LEU A 16 9.78 -0.41 1.42
CA LEU A 16 8.93 -0.11 0.26
C LEU A 16 8.35 -1.39 -0.36
N THR A 17 9.14 -2.45 -0.49
CA THR A 17 8.67 -3.75 -1.01
C THR A 17 7.57 -4.34 -0.12
N ARG A 18 7.74 -4.28 1.22
CA ARG A 18 6.70 -4.71 2.16
C ARG A 18 5.45 -3.85 2.07
N LEU A 19 5.61 -2.53 1.98
CA LEU A 19 4.50 -1.58 1.87
C LEU A 19 3.68 -1.82 0.59
N ALA A 20 4.34 -1.98 -0.56
CA ALA A 20 3.70 -2.28 -1.83
C ALA A 20 2.87 -3.57 -1.78
N ARG A 21 3.41 -4.62 -1.14
CA ARG A 21 2.67 -5.88 -0.92
C ARG A 21 1.41 -5.64 -0.08
N ARG A 22 1.53 -4.95 1.07
CA ARG A 22 0.37 -4.66 1.94
C ARG A 22 -0.69 -3.81 1.23
N LEU A 23 -0.29 -2.81 0.44
CA LEU A 23 -1.22 -2.00 -0.35
C LEU A 23 -1.98 -2.85 -1.38
N ARG A 24 -1.30 -3.77 -2.05
CA ARG A 24 -1.94 -4.70 -3.01
C ARG A 24 -2.96 -5.59 -2.33
N ASP A 25 -2.63 -6.13 -1.16
CA ASP A 25 -3.55 -6.97 -0.40
C ASP A 25 -4.76 -6.17 0.11
N ALA A 26 -4.57 -4.94 0.57
CA ALA A 26 -5.67 -4.03 0.94
C ALA A 26 -6.60 -3.73 -0.25
N HIS A 27 -6.03 -3.43 -1.43
CA HIS A 27 -6.82 -3.24 -2.66
C HIS A 27 -7.64 -4.49 -3.04
N ARG A 28 -7.09 -5.68 -2.85
CA ARG A 28 -7.80 -6.96 -3.09
C ARG A 28 -8.95 -7.16 -2.11
N ALA A 29 -8.75 -6.86 -0.83
CA ALA A 29 -9.78 -6.97 0.19
C ALA A 29 -10.96 -6.00 -0.05
N VAL A 30 -10.67 -4.82 -0.62
CA VAL A 30 -11.67 -3.80 -0.94
C VAL A 30 -12.45 -4.09 -2.24
N ALA A 31 -11.87 -4.86 -3.17
CA ALA A 31 -12.49 -5.16 -4.47
C ALA A 31 -13.91 -5.77 -4.42
N PRO A 32 -14.23 -6.75 -3.54
CA PRO A 32 -15.56 -7.37 -3.49
C PRO A 32 -16.65 -6.50 -2.83
N LEU A 33 -16.31 -5.36 -2.23
CA LEU A 33 -17.26 -4.53 -1.48
C LEU A 33 -18.27 -3.81 -2.40
N PRO A 34 -19.43 -3.38 -1.85
CA PRO A 34 -20.39 -2.55 -2.56
C PRO A 34 -19.75 -1.29 -3.17
N PRO A 35 -20.24 -0.82 -4.33
CA PRO A 35 -19.56 0.21 -5.12
C PRO A 35 -19.35 1.54 -4.38
N GLU A 36 -20.29 1.93 -3.52
CA GLU A 36 -20.19 3.17 -2.73
C GLU A 36 -19.08 3.09 -1.67
N THR A 37 -19.06 2.00 -0.89
CA THR A 37 -18.02 1.72 0.12
C THR A 37 -16.66 1.55 -0.55
N ARG A 38 -16.60 0.75 -1.62
CA ARG A 38 -15.39 0.50 -2.41
C ARG A 38 -14.77 1.78 -2.94
N GLN A 39 -15.56 2.70 -3.53
CA GLN A 39 -15.03 3.97 -4.05
C GLN A 39 -14.43 4.86 -2.96
N ARG A 40 -15.00 4.87 -1.75
CA ARG A 40 -14.44 5.63 -0.62
C ARG A 40 -13.11 5.03 -0.18
N LEU A 41 -13.05 3.71 -0.02
CA LEU A 41 -11.84 3.00 0.42
C LEU A 41 -10.71 3.04 -0.63
N ILE A 42 -11.02 2.88 -1.92
CA ILE A 42 -10.02 3.02 -2.99
C ILE A 42 -9.41 4.42 -3.00
N ARG A 43 -10.21 5.48 -2.81
CA ARG A 43 -9.67 6.85 -2.72
C ARG A 43 -8.73 7.02 -1.53
N HIS A 44 -9.03 6.40 -0.39
CA HIS A 44 -8.13 6.40 0.77
C HIS A 44 -6.82 5.67 0.46
N LEU A 45 -6.89 4.47 -0.13
CA LEU A 45 -5.69 3.70 -0.52
C LEU A 45 -4.82 4.43 -1.55
N LEU A 46 -5.42 5.19 -2.48
CA LEU A 46 -4.68 6.04 -3.41
C LEU A 46 -3.92 7.16 -2.70
N ALA A 47 -4.52 7.80 -1.69
CA ALA A 47 -3.85 8.83 -0.90
C ALA A 47 -2.65 8.26 -0.11
N ILE A 48 -2.78 7.05 0.45
CA ILE A 48 -1.68 6.36 1.14
C ILE A 48 -0.57 6.00 0.15
N THR A 49 -0.93 5.54 -1.06
CA THR A 49 0.04 5.22 -2.12
C THR A 49 0.78 6.47 -2.61
N ASP A 50 0.11 7.63 -2.71
CA ASP A 50 0.80 8.87 -3.04
C ASP A 50 1.78 9.31 -1.94
N LEU A 51 1.35 9.18 -0.68
CA LEU A 51 2.20 9.48 0.47
C LEU A 51 3.44 8.59 0.50
N ALA A 52 3.31 7.30 0.17
CA ALA A 52 4.42 6.35 0.15
C ALA A 52 5.58 6.78 -0.77
N LYS A 53 5.29 7.56 -1.83
CA LYS A 53 6.31 8.09 -2.75
C LYS A 53 7.21 9.14 -2.09
N ARG A 54 6.74 9.77 -1.02
CA ARG A 54 7.41 10.89 -0.33
C ARG A 54 7.87 10.51 1.07
N ASP A 55 7.09 9.68 1.76
CA ASP A 55 7.33 9.23 3.13
C ASP A 55 6.75 7.82 3.33
N ALA A 56 7.63 6.82 3.18
CA ALA A 56 7.27 5.42 3.27
C ALA A 56 6.87 4.99 4.69
N ASP A 57 7.52 5.54 5.72
CA ASP A 57 7.25 5.18 7.11
C ASP A 57 5.88 5.70 7.55
N LEU A 58 5.57 6.96 7.23
CA LEU A 58 4.26 7.53 7.52
C LEU A 58 3.15 6.85 6.73
N ALA A 59 3.40 6.49 5.46
CA ALA A 59 2.45 5.70 4.68
C ALA A 59 2.19 4.33 5.28
N ALA A 60 3.22 3.65 5.80
CA ALA A 60 3.06 2.37 6.48
C ALA A 60 2.19 2.49 7.73
N ARG A 61 2.40 3.52 8.56
CA ARG A 61 1.56 3.79 9.74
C ARG A 61 0.11 4.09 9.37
N ARG A 62 -0.11 4.89 8.31
CA ARG A 62 -1.47 5.17 7.81
C ARG A 62 -2.16 3.94 7.26
N LEU A 63 -1.43 3.07 6.55
CA LEU A 63 -1.97 1.80 6.08
C LEU A 63 -2.36 0.90 7.24
N ASP A 64 -1.56 0.87 8.30
CA ASP A 64 -1.88 0.08 9.50
C ASP A 64 -3.18 0.56 10.16
N ALA A 65 -3.33 1.87 10.36
CA ALA A 65 -4.56 2.46 10.88
C ALA A 65 -5.77 2.21 9.98
N PHE A 66 -5.60 2.33 8.65
CA PHE A 66 -6.64 2.00 7.68
C PHE A 66 -7.09 0.54 7.79
N LEU A 67 -6.15 -0.39 7.92
CA LEU A 67 -6.47 -1.81 8.03
C LEU A 67 -7.15 -2.14 9.35
N ALA A 68 -6.77 -1.50 10.45
CA ALA A 68 -7.42 -1.66 11.74
C ALA A 68 -8.89 -1.19 11.69
N ASP A 69 -9.15 0.00 11.13
CA ASP A 69 -10.50 0.53 10.90
C ASP A 69 -11.32 -0.38 9.97
N PHE A 70 -10.69 -0.86 8.89
CA PHE A 70 -11.32 -1.76 7.93
C PHE A 70 -11.73 -3.10 8.54
N GLN A 71 -10.96 -3.62 9.49
CA GLN A 71 -11.24 -4.87 10.20
C GLN A 71 -12.29 -4.71 11.31
N ASP A 72 -12.39 -3.51 11.91
CA ASP A 72 -13.36 -3.18 12.96
C ASP A 72 -14.76 -2.88 12.37
N ALA A 73 -14.83 -2.46 11.09
CA ALA A 73 -16.07 -2.14 10.42
C ALA A 73 -17.06 -3.34 10.43
N PRO A 74 -18.25 -3.19 11.07
CA PRO A 74 -19.20 -4.30 11.27
C PRO A 74 -19.86 -4.84 10.00
N ASP A 75 -19.66 -4.19 8.85
CA ASP A 75 -20.20 -4.55 7.53
C ASP A 75 -19.32 -5.58 6.77
N VAL A 76 -18.15 -5.94 7.32
CA VAL A 76 -17.17 -6.86 6.67
C VAL A 76 -17.17 -8.27 7.29
N ARG A 77 -18.07 -8.55 8.26
CA ARG A 77 -18.14 -9.86 8.92
C ARG A 77 -19.25 -10.77 8.38
#